data_AF-A0A378A091-F1
#
_entry.id   AF-A0A378A091-F1
#
_cell.length_a   1.000
_cell.length_b   1.000
_cell.length_c   1.000
_cell.angle_alpha   90.00
_cell.angle_beta   90.00
_cell.angle_gamma   90.00
#
_symmetry.space_group_name_H-M   'P 1'
#
loop_
_entity.id
_entity.type
_entity.pdbx_description
1 polymer ?
#
loop_
_entity_poly.entity_id
_entity_poly.type
_entity_poly.pdbx_seq_one_letter_code
_entity_poly.pdbx_strand_id
1 'polypeptide(L)'
;MPSIGGSATATVRPSIFAGSYGWRSNGVLHKAATLLQRYMSLAGGYTGHLGDYSTGAAQAIMPYVVGGNEVYQQQTSWPLVLEHSEVVVLWSANPLNTLKIAWNASDEQGIPWFDRLRQSGKRLICIDPMRSETVDFFGDSMEWIAPHMGTDVALMLGIAHTLVENDWQE
;
A
#
# COMPACT_ATOMS: atom_id res chain seq x y z
N MET A 1 8.21 -47.52 -24.89
CA MET A 1 7.59 -46.38 -25.59
C MET A 1 7.87 -45.12 -24.78
N PRO A 2 8.64 -44.15 -25.28
CA PRO A 2 8.85 -42.89 -24.58
C PRO A 2 7.65 -41.96 -24.83
N SER A 3 7.01 -41.48 -23.77
CA SER A 3 5.96 -40.46 -23.85
C SER A 3 6.58 -39.08 -23.99
N ILE A 4 6.09 -38.34 -24.98
CA ILE A 4 6.54 -37.04 -25.46
C ILE A 4 6.55 -36.00 -24.32
N GLY A 5 7.75 -35.67 -23.83
CA GLY A 5 8.01 -34.49 -23.00
C GLY A 5 8.44 -33.33 -23.90
N GLY A 6 7.47 -32.61 -24.46
CA GLY A 6 7.72 -31.35 -25.14
C GLY A 6 7.49 -30.19 -24.18
N SER A 7 8.57 -29.58 -23.68
CA SER A 7 8.51 -28.26 -23.07
C SER A 7 8.09 -27.28 -24.16
N ALA A 8 6.80 -26.92 -24.18
CA ALA A 8 6.31 -25.82 -24.99
C ALA A 8 6.92 -24.54 -24.42
N THR A 9 8.07 -24.13 -24.95
CA THR A 9 8.54 -22.76 -24.82
C THR A 9 7.43 -21.86 -25.37
N ALA A 10 6.65 -21.26 -24.49
CA ALA A 10 5.63 -20.29 -24.87
C ALA A 10 6.35 -19.15 -25.59
N THR A 11 6.21 -19.11 -26.92
CA THR A 11 6.78 -18.04 -27.74
C THR A 11 6.13 -16.73 -27.30
N VAL A 12 6.86 -15.88 -26.59
CA VAL A 12 6.40 -14.52 -26.28
C VAL A 12 6.33 -13.76 -27.60
N ARG A 13 5.19 -13.14 -27.90
CA ARG A 13 5.08 -12.18 -29.01
C ARG A 13 5.47 -10.79 -28.51
N PRO A 14 6.67 -10.28 -28.82
CA PRO A 14 7.12 -8.97 -28.34
C PRO A 14 6.33 -7.82 -29.00
N SER A 15 5.67 -8.07 -30.13
CA SER A 15 4.90 -7.07 -30.87
C SER A 15 3.50 -6.81 -30.31
N ILE A 16 3.03 -7.60 -29.34
CA ILE A 16 1.71 -7.41 -28.72
C ILE A 16 1.87 -7.19 -27.23
N PHE A 17 1.51 -6.00 -26.76
CA PHE A 17 1.46 -5.66 -25.34
C PHE A 17 0.06 -5.91 -24.78
N ALA A 18 -0.04 -6.80 -23.79
CA ALA A 18 -1.29 -7.09 -23.07
C ALA A 18 -1.10 -6.98 -21.55
N GLY A 19 -0.24 -6.04 -21.12
CA GLY A 19 -0.08 -5.70 -19.72
C GLY A 19 -1.41 -5.28 -19.08
N SER A 20 -2.16 -4.39 -19.74
CA SER A 20 -3.52 -3.99 -19.35
C SER A 20 -3.66 -3.67 -17.85
N TYR A 21 -2.73 -2.87 -17.31
CA TYR A 21 -2.77 -2.44 -15.92
C TYR A 21 -3.95 -1.49 -15.70
N GLY A 22 -4.70 -1.69 -14.64
CA GLY A 22 -5.78 -0.78 -14.24
C GLY A 22 -6.72 -1.40 -13.22
N TRP A 23 -7.47 -0.51 -12.55
CA TRP A 23 -8.62 -0.90 -11.75
C TRP A 23 -9.69 -1.53 -12.65
N ARG A 24 -10.34 -2.57 -12.14
CA ARG A 24 -11.44 -3.26 -12.80
C ARG A 24 -12.60 -3.44 -11.83
N SER A 25 -13.76 -3.78 -12.35
CA SER A 25 -14.88 -4.23 -11.51
C SER A 25 -14.54 -5.52 -10.76
N ASN A 26 -15.08 -5.64 -9.56
CA ASN A 26 -14.95 -6.84 -8.74
C ASN A 26 -15.65 -8.04 -9.40
N GLY A 27 -15.27 -9.25 -8.98
CA GLY A 27 -15.80 -10.49 -9.54
C GLY A 27 -14.72 -11.53 -9.78
N VAL A 28 -15.08 -12.79 -9.59
CA VAL A 28 -14.15 -13.93 -9.78
C VAL A 28 -14.11 -14.37 -11.25
N LEU A 29 -15.28 -14.38 -11.91
CA LEU A 29 -15.42 -14.83 -13.30
C LEU A 29 -15.11 -13.72 -14.31
N HIS A 30 -15.75 -12.55 -14.19
CA HIS A 30 -15.63 -11.43 -15.14
C HIS A 30 -14.40 -10.54 -14.87
N LYS A 31 -13.22 -11.16 -14.72
CA LYS A 31 -11.94 -10.45 -14.56
C LYS A 31 -11.36 -10.11 -15.93
N ALA A 32 -11.71 -8.95 -16.48
CA ALA A 32 -11.35 -8.55 -17.85
C ALA A 32 -9.86 -8.73 -18.20
N ALA A 33 -8.94 -8.24 -17.38
CA ALA A 33 -7.50 -8.38 -17.62
C ALA A 33 -7.04 -9.86 -17.62
N THR A 34 -7.53 -10.67 -16.68
CA THR A 34 -7.22 -12.12 -16.63
C THR A 34 -7.77 -12.86 -17.85
N LEU A 35 -8.99 -12.53 -18.28
CA LEU A 35 -9.61 -13.13 -19.46
C LEU A 35 -8.88 -12.76 -20.75
N LEU A 36 -8.46 -11.50 -20.88
CA LEU A 36 -7.59 -11.05 -21.98
C LEU A 36 -6.28 -11.83 -22.01
N GLN A 37 -5.58 -11.90 -20.89
CA GLN A 37 -4.30 -12.60 -20.79
C GLN A 37 -4.44 -14.10 -21.06
N ARG A 38 -5.55 -14.72 -20.60
CA ARG A 38 -5.88 -16.11 -20.94
C ARG A 38 -6.04 -16.30 -22.45
N TYR A 39 -6.79 -15.42 -23.12
CA TYR A 39 -6.96 -15.45 -24.56
C TYR A 39 -5.62 -15.27 -25.30
N MET A 40 -4.83 -14.26 -24.91
CA MET A 40 -3.54 -13.98 -25.54
C MET A 40 -2.53 -15.11 -25.37
N SER A 41 -2.52 -15.79 -24.21
CA SER A 41 -1.72 -16.99 -24.00
C SER A 41 -2.10 -18.12 -24.97
N LEU A 42 -3.39 -18.33 -25.23
CA LEU A 42 -3.86 -19.31 -26.23
C LEU A 42 -3.56 -18.87 -27.68
N ALA A 43 -3.54 -17.57 -27.94
CA ALA A 43 -3.21 -16.99 -29.24
C ALA A 43 -1.69 -16.95 -29.54
N GLY A 44 -0.87 -17.52 -28.66
CA GLY A 44 0.58 -17.62 -28.84
C GLY A 44 1.38 -16.51 -28.18
N GLY A 45 0.96 -16.01 -27.01
CA GLY A 45 1.77 -15.19 -26.11
C GLY A 45 1.61 -13.67 -26.27
N TYR A 46 2.13 -12.91 -25.29
CA TYR A 46 2.09 -11.45 -25.22
C TYR A 46 3.22 -10.90 -24.32
N THR A 47 3.48 -9.60 -24.42
CA THR A 47 4.32 -8.84 -23.48
C THR A 47 3.47 -8.29 -22.33
N GLY A 48 3.81 -8.65 -21.10
CA GLY A 48 3.12 -8.22 -19.87
C GLY A 48 3.71 -6.98 -19.20
N HIS A 49 3.34 -6.73 -17.95
CA HIS A 49 3.92 -5.70 -17.08
C HIS A 49 4.32 -6.32 -15.73
N LEU A 50 5.14 -5.60 -14.97
CA LEU A 50 5.54 -5.95 -13.60
C LEU A 50 5.26 -4.78 -12.66
N GLY A 51 4.93 -5.10 -11.41
CA GLY A 51 4.59 -4.12 -10.39
C GLY A 51 3.26 -3.41 -10.67
N ASP A 52 3.06 -2.32 -9.95
CA ASP A 52 1.87 -1.49 -10.02
C ASP A 52 2.21 -0.01 -9.79
N TYR A 53 1.29 0.87 -10.20
CA TYR A 53 1.46 2.31 -10.05
C TYR A 53 1.32 2.78 -8.59
N SER A 54 0.85 1.93 -7.67
CA SER A 54 0.62 2.32 -6.28
C SER A 54 1.90 2.21 -5.45
N THR A 55 2.66 1.13 -5.62
CA THR A 55 3.73 0.75 -4.69
C THR A 55 5.01 0.32 -5.39
N GLY A 56 5.15 0.51 -6.71
CA GLY A 56 6.26 -0.04 -7.51
C GLY A 56 7.68 0.15 -6.94
N ALA A 57 7.99 1.30 -6.33
CA ALA A 57 9.28 1.52 -5.66
C ALA A 57 9.41 0.74 -4.34
N ALA A 58 8.37 0.77 -3.49
CA ALA A 58 8.35 0.04 -2.22
C ALA A 58 8.45 -1.47 -2.44
N GLN A 59 7.72 -2.01 -3.42
CA GLN A 59 7.77 -3.43 -3.77
C GLN A 59 9.16 -3.89 -4.24
N ALA A 60 9.94 -2.98 -4.82
CA ALA A 60 11.29 -3.29 -5.27
C ALA A 60 12.27 -3.37 -4.08
N ILE A 61 12.15 -2.48 -3.09
CA ILE A 61 13.14 -2.38 -1.99
C ILE A 61 12.79 -3.23 -0.76
N MET A 62 11.50 -3.35 -0.40
CA MET A 62 11.08 -4.00 0.85
C MET A 62 11.60 -5.44 1.01
N PRO A 63 11.60 -6.33 -0.01
CA PRO A 63 12.12 -7.69 0.15
C PRO A 63 13.59 -7.75 0.57
N TYR A 64 14.39 -6.72 0.26
CA TYR A 64 15.80 -6.64 0.64
C TYR A 64 16.02 -6.07 2.05
N VAL A 65 15.03 -5.36 2.59
CA VAL A 65 15.12 -4.72 3.92
C VAL A 65 14.46 -5.59 4.99
N VAL A 66 13.26 -6.11 4.72
CA VAL A 66 12.42 -6.82 5.71
C VAL A 66 12.00 -8.22 5.29
N GLY A 67 12.46 -8.70 4.12
CA GLY A 67 12.22 -10.08 3.66
C GLY A 67 10.83 -10.35 3.07
N GLY A 68 9.97 -9.33 2.99
CA GLY A 68 8.62 -9.41 2.44
C GLY A 68 8.25 -8.17 1.63
N ASN A 69 7.08 -8.19 0.98
CA ASN A 69 6.58 -7.04 0.22
C ASN A 69 5.97 -5.95 1.13
N GLU A 70 5.46 -6.35 2.31
CA GLU A 70 4.77 -5.53 3.34
C GLU A 70 3.52 -4.75 2.90
N VAL A 71 3.56 -4.04 1.77
CA VAL A 71 2.55 -3.06 1.36
C VAL A 71 1.13 -3.61 1.17
N TYR A 72 0.99 -4.92 0.95
CA TYR A 72 -0.29 -5.62 0.78
C TYR A 72 -0.50 -6.76 1.77
N GLN A 73 0.28 -6.78 2.86
CA GLN A 73 0.11 -7.77 3.92
C GLN A 73 -0.90 -7.29 4.97
N GLN A 74 -1.42 -8.24 5.74
CA GLN A 74 -2.32 -7.93 6.84
C GLN A 74 -1.58 -7.15 7.93
N GLN A 75 -2.18 -6.05 8.36
CA GLN A 75 -1.64 -5.20 9.43
C GLN A 75 -2.10 -5.68 10.81
N THR A 76 -1.44 -5.20 11.86
CA THR A 76 -1.89 -5.37 13.25
C THR A 76 -3.35 -4.94 13.40
N SER A 77 -4.14 -5.72 14.13
CA SER A 77 -5.58 -5.47 14.25
C SER A 77 -5.88 -4.16 15.00
N TRP A 78 -6.93 -3.47 14.55
CA TRP A 78 -7.38 -2.21 15.17
C TRP A 78 -7.60 -2.29 16.69
N PRO A 79 -8.22 -3.36 17.26
CA PRO A 79 -8.33 -3.50 18.71
C PRO A 79 -6.98 -3.43 19.42
N LEU A 80 -5.96 -4.13 18.91
CA LEU A 80 -4.63 -4.15 19.52
C LEU A 80 -3.93 -2.80 19.41
N VAL A 81 -4.09 -2.10 18.28
CA VAL A 81 -3.57 -0.72 18.13
C VAL A 81 -4.20 0.21 19.17
N LEU A 82 -5.53 0.12 19.35
CA LEU A 82 -6.26 0.92 20.34
C LEU A 82 -5.92 0.53 21.78
N GLU A 83 -5.61 -0.73 22.05
CA GLU A 83 -5.27 -1.20 23.38
C GLU A 83 -3.84 -0.79 23.78
N HIS A 84 -2.87 -0.94 22.89
CA HIS A 84 -1.46 -0.89 23.26
C HIS A 84 -0.68 0.34 22.80
N SER A 85 -1.18 1.12 21.82
CA SER A 85 -0.43 2.28 21.32
C SER A 85 -0.63 3.50 22.22
N GLU A 86 0.42 4.24 22.54
CA GLU A 86 0.33 5.54 23.24
C GLU A 86 0.27 6.72 22.25
N VAL A 87 1.02 6.58 21.15
CA VAL A 87 1.13 7.56 20.06
C VAL A 87 0.80 6.88 18.74
N VAL A 88 -0.01 7.54 17.91
CA VAL A 88 -0.28 7.11 16.52
C VAL A 88 0.13 8.20 15.55
N VAL A 89 1.03 7.86 14.63
CA VAL A 89 1.55 8.78 13.61
C VAL A 89 0.99 8.37 12.24
N LEU A 90 0.30 9.27 11.57
CA LEU A 90 -0.13 9.14 10.18
C LEU A 90 0.85 9.90 9.29
N TRP A 91 1.77 9.18 8.65
CA TRP A 91 2.79 9.78 7.79
C TRP A 91 2.40 9.63 6.32
N SER A 92 2.19 10.76 5.62
CA SER A 92 1.77 10.81 4.21
C SER A 92 0.52 9.97 3.92
N ALA A 93 -0.43 9.94 4.85
CA ALA A 93 -1.60 9.07 4.80
C ALA A 93 -2.91 9.85 5.03
N ASN A 94 -3.88 9.65 4.12
CA ASN A 94 -5.22 10.21 4.19
C ASN A 94 -6.32 9.12 4.19
N PRO A 95 -6.38 8.29 5.26
CA PRO A 95 -7.26 7.12 5.33
C PRO A 95 -8.75 7.42 5.20
N LEU A 96 -9.24 8.59 5.65
CA LEU A 96 -10.67 8.91 5.49
C LEU A 96 -11.10 9.14 4.05
N ASN A 97 -10.15 9.44 3.17
CA ASN A 97 -10.39 9.47 1.73
C ASN A 97 -10.19 8.06 1.12
N THR A 98 -9.11 7.37 1.48
CA THR A 98 -8.67 6.15 0.76
C THR A 98 -9.33 4.85 1.24
N LEU A 99 -9.90 4.78 2.45
CA LEU A 99 -10.59 3.59 2.95
C LEU A 99 -11.96 3.34 2.29
N LYS A 100 -12.42 4.26 1.44
CA LYS A 100 -13.70 4.15 0.72
C LYS A 100 -13.65 3.19 -0.48
N ILE A 101 -12.47 2.69 -0.82
CA ILE A 101 -12.26 1.79 -1.95
C ILE A 101 -11.58 0.50 -1.49
N ALA A 102 -11.84 -0.59 -2.22
CA ALA A 102 -11.18 -1.87 -2.02
C ALA A 102 -11.03 -2.60 -3.36
N TRP A 103 -9.99 -3.43 -3.48
CA TRP A 103 -9.75 -4.22 -4.70
C TRP A 103 -10.89 -5.24 -4.97
N ASN A 104 -11.50 -5.74 -3.90
CA ASN A 104 -12.73 -6.52 -3.93
C ASN A 104 -13.88 -5.69 -3.35
N ALA A 105 -15.02 -6.32 -3.04
CA ALA A 105 -16.05 -5.64 -2.27
C ALA A 105 -15.48 -5.18 -0.92
N SER A 106 -15.64 -3.89 -0.60
CA SER A 106 -15.25 -3.32 0.69
C SER A 106 -16.16 -3.86 1.79
N ASP A 107 -15.61 -4.07 2.98
CA ASP A 107 -16.40 -4.31 4.19
C ASP A 107 -16.74 -3.02 4.94
N GLU A 108 -16.19 -1.89 4.49
CA GLU A 108 -16.34 -0.54 5.05
C GLU A 108 -15.98 -0.42 6.56
N GLN A 109 -15.29 -1.42 7.12
CA GLN A 109 -15.06 -1.50 8.56
C GLN A 109 -13.95 -0.56 9.04
N GLY A 110 -13.10 -0.06 8.13
CA GLY A 110 -11.95 0.79 8.48
C GLY A 110 -12.36 2.13 9.10
N ILE A 111 -13.37 2.81 8.56
CA ILE A 111 -13.76 4.17 8.97
C ILE A 111 -14.22 4.21 10.45
N PRO A 112 -15.11 3.32 10.94
CA PRO A 112 -15.49 3.29 12.35
C PRO A 112 -14.31 3.19 13.34
N TRP A 113 -13.17 2.60 12.96
CA TRP A 113 -12.00 2.56 13.83
C TRP A 113 -11.32 3.92 13.99
N PHE A 114 -11.40 4.80 12.99
CA PHE A 114 -10.90 6.17 13.10
C PHE A 114 -11.74 7.02 14.07
N ASP A 115 -13.06 6.80 14.13
CA ASP A 115 -13.91 7.39 15.18
C ASP A 115 -13.48 6.95 16.57
N ARG A 116 -13.22 5.65 16.75
CA ARG A 116 -12.73 5.11 18.04
C ARG A 116 -11.34 5.63 18.38
N LEU A 117 -10.46 5.77 17.38
CA LEU A 117 -9.13 6.35 17.56
C LEU A 117 -9.22 7.82 18.00
N ARG A 118 -10.11 8.61 17.40
CA ARG A 118 -10.35 10.02 17.80
C ARG A 118 -10.82 10.14 19.24
N GLN A 119 -11.62 9.19 19.71
CA GLN A 119 -12.16 9.16 21.07
C GLN A 119 -11.19 8.53 22.10
N SER A 120 -10.09 7.94 21.65
CA SER A 120 -9.19 7.17 22.51
C SER A 120 -8.33 8.01 23.46
N GLY A 121 -8.22 9.32 23.21
CA GLY A 121 -7.35 10.23 23.98
C GLY A 121 -5.84 9.99 23.75
N LYS A 122 -5.47 9.15 22.79
CA LYS A 122 -4.07 8.92 22.39
C LYS A 122 -3.48 10.17 21.77
N ARG A 123 -2.14 10.28 21.80
CA ARG A 123 -1.46 11.33 21.05
C ARG A 123 -1.49 11.00 19.56
N LEU A 124 -2.07 11.90 18.76
CA LEU A 124 -2.20 11.72 17.32
C LEU A 124 -1.35 12.75 16.59
N ILE A 125 -0.55 12.30 15.62
CA ILE A 125 0.32 13.16 14.82
C ILE A 125 0.09 12.86 13.34
N CYS A 126 -0.06 13.88 12.51
CA CYS A 126 -0.03 13.77 11.05
C CYS A 126 1.21 14.48 10.52
N ILE A 127 2.01 13.76 9.73
CA ILE A 127 3.12 14.32 8.98
C ILE A 127 2.72 14.30 7.51
N ASP A 128 2.27 15.45 7.00
CA ASP A 128 1.78 15.58 5.63
C ASP A 128 1.85 17.06 5.20
N PRO A 129 2.37 17.40 4.01
CA PRO A 129 2.34 18.78 3.50
C PRO A 129 0.92 19.31 3.29
N MET A 130 -0.06 18.44 3.08
CA MET A 130 -1.46 18.79 2.89
C MET A 130 -2.26 18.60 4.18
N ARG A 131 -3.04 19.62 4.55
CA ARG A 131 -4.08 19.47 5.58
C ARG A 131 -5.25 18.68 4.99
N SER A 132 -5.22 17.37 5.19
CA SER A 132 -6.16 16.42 4.58
C SER A 132 -7.49 16.32 5.31
N GLU A 133 -8.49 15.66 4.70
CA GLU A 133 -9.77 15.34 5.33
C GLU A 133 -9.59 14.52 6.61
N THR A 134 -8.53 13.72 6.70
CA THR A 134 -8.15 13.01 7.92
C THR A 134 -7.75 13.98 9.03
N VAL A 135 -6.92 14.98 8.72
CA VAL A 135 -6.53 16.02 9.70
C VAL A 135 -7.75 16.82 10.15
N ASP A 136 -8.62 17.21 9.22
CA ASP A 136 -9.84 17.96 9.53
C ASP A 136 -10.79 17.15 10.43
N PHE A 137 -10.90 15.84 10.20
CA PHE A 137 -11.72 14.96 11.03
C PHE A 137 -11.21 14.85 12.46
N PHE A 138 -9.90 14.72 12.68
CA PHE A 138 -9.35 14.69 14.03
C PHE A 138 -9.37 16.08 14.69
N GLY A 139 -9.29 17.15 13.89
CA GLY A 139 -9.30 18.53 14.39
C GLY A 139 -8.21 18.75 15.44
N ASP A 140 -8.56 19.40 16.54
CA ASP A 140 -7.61 19.76 17.61
C ASP A 140 -7.03 18.56 18.37
N SER A 141 -7.57 17.36 18.18
CA SER A 141 -7.01 16.13 18.80
C SER A 141 -5.75 15.60 18.09
N MET A 142 -5.39 16.19 16.95
CA MET A 142 -4.23 15.78 16.15
C MET A 142 -3.26 16.94 15.91
N GLU A 143 -2.00 16.68 16.20
CA GLU A 143 -0.88 17.55 15.84
C GLU A 143 -0.59 17.39 14.34
N TRP A 144 -0.64 18.48 13.57
CA TRP A 144 -0.30 18.47 12.15
C TRP A 144 1.06 19.13 11.91
N ILE A 145 1.99 18.37 11.34
CA ILE A 145 3.33 18.78 10.97
C ILE A 145 3.41 18.77 9.44
N ALA A 146 3.67 19.95 8.85
CA ALA A 146 3.68 20.16 7.41
C ALA A 146 5.11 20.36 6.88
N PRO A 147 5.86 19.30 6.54
CA PRO A 147 7.15 19.45 5.87
C PRO A 147 6.97 19.94 4.42
N HIS A 148 8.06 20.34 3.76
CA HIS A 148 8.04 20.54 2.33
C HIS A 148 7.83 19.20 1.59
N MET A 149 7.15 19.24 0.45
CA MET A 149 6.91 18.03 -0.34
C MET A 149 8.24 17.40 -0.78
N GLY A 150 8.37 16.08 -0.63
CA GLY A 150 9.54 15.33 -1.06
C GLY A 150 10.76 15.44 -0.14
N THR A 151 10.60 15.97 1.08
CA THR A 151 11.70 16.12 2.05
C THR A 151 11.62 15.15 3.23
N ASP A 152 10.75 14.13 3.17
CA ASP A 152 10.50 13.17 4.26
C ASP A 152 11.75 12.45 4.74
N VAL A 153 12.62 12.03 3.82
CA VAL A 153 13.87 11.34 4.18
C VAL A 153 14.81 12.26 4.97
N ALA A 154 14.87 13.56 4.64
CA ALA A 154 15.67 14.51 5.41
C ALA A 154 15.11 14.70 6.83
N LEU A 155 13.78 14.72 6.98
CA LEU A 155 13.11 14.74 8.29
C LEU A 155 13.45 13.48 9.10
N MET A 156 13.33 12.29 8.49
CA MET A 156 13.68 11.01 9.13
C MET A 156 15.14 10.98 9.59
N LEU A 157 16.08 11.44 8.77
CA LEU A 157 17.50 11.52 9.12
C LEU A 157 17.76 12.48 10.28
N GLY A 158 17.06 13.62 10.32
CA GLY A 158 17.13 14.56 11.43
C GLY A 158 16.61 13.97 12.76
N ILE A 159 15.51 13.22 12.70
CA ILE A 159 15.00 12.47 13.87
C ILE A 159 16.04 11.44 14.33
N ALA A 160 16.54 10.59 13.42
CA ALA A 160 17.52 9.57 13.75
C ALA A 160 18.81 10.17 14.36
N HIS A 161 19.33 11.24 13.78
CA HIS A 161 20.47 11.98 14.32
C HIS A 161 20.20 12.46 15.75
N THR A 162 19.03 13.06 15.99
CA THR A 162 18.64 13.55 17.32
C THR A 162 18.56 12.43 18.35
N LEU A 163 18.00 11.28 17.97
CA LEU A 163 17.94 10.10 18.86
C LEU A 163 19.35 9.64 19.24
N VAL A 164 20.26 9.53 18.28
CA VAL A 164 21.65 9.09 18.50
C VAL A 164 22.43 10.07 19.37
N GLU A 165 22.35 11.38 19.09
CA GLU A 165 23.06 12.41 19.86
C GLU A 165 22.60 12.49 21.33
N ASN A 166 21.34 12.11 21.60
CA ASN A 166 20.78 12.13 22.95
C ASN A 166 20.78 10.74 23.63
N ASP A 167 21.31 9.71 22.97
CA ASP A 167 21.31 8.32 23.45
C ASP A 167 19.90 7.75 23.73
N TRP A 168 18.93 8.05 22.85
CA TRP A 168 17.51 7.66 22.96
C TRP A 168 17.12 6.48 22.06
N GLN A 169 18.09 5.73 21.55
CA GLN A 169 17.88 4.60 20.64
C GLN A 169 17.76 3.23 21.34
N GLU A 170 17.89 3.18 22.67
CA GLU A 170 17.74 1.96 23.49
C GLU A 170 16.40 1.89 24.22
#